data_AF-A0A3Q9KD88-F1
#
_entry.id   AF-A0A3Q9KD88-F1
#
_cell.length_a   1.000
_cell.length_b   1.000
_cell.length_c   1.000
_cell.angle_alpha   90.00
_cell.angle_beta   90.00
_cell.angle_gamma   90.00
#
_symmetry.space_group_name_H-M   'P 1'
#
loop_
_entity.id
_entity.type
_entity.pdbx_description
1 polymer ?
#
loop_
_entity_poly.entity_id
_entity_poly.type
_entity_poly.pdbx_seq_one_letter_code
_entity_poly.pdbx_strand_id
1 'polypeptide(L)'
;MRTVGTLKSAGVRAGDEVVVPAYGSAEVARAVVELGAVPVFADVDADSYCLDPAAVADVVTTQTAAVVAVNRFGRRADAGWIREVGQRHGLLVLVEDEPGADPAGADLRRAHAAYLDGRLNGVRTPTPAAGHTYEQYVVRVPGNGRPDRDAFARTLRAKGVACRVPVLAPVYRMPGLRRDVFLPQTERAVDETLALPVHAGMSRRELHKMVGACNALGGLLQPAF
;
A
#
# COMPACT_ATOMS: atom_id res chain seq x y z
N MET A 1 17.23 -13.00 -2.29
CA MET A 1 16.00 -12.26 -2.65
C MET A 1 16.30 -11.37 -3.86
N ARG A 2 15.35 -11.13 -4.77
CA ARG A 2 15.58 -10.30 -5.99
C ARG A 2 16.12 -8.92 -5.64
N THR A 3 15.51 -8.25 -4.68
CA THR A 3 15.88 -6.91 -4.19
C THR A 3 17.33 -6.82 -3.72
N VAL A 4 17.83 -7.80 -2.94
CA VAL A 4 19.24 -7.85 -2.49
C VAL A 4 20.20 -7.88 -3.68
N GLY A 5 19.94 -8.75 -4.66
CA GLY A 5 20.78 -8.90 -5.84
C GLY A 5 20.79 -7.64 -6.70
N THR A 6 19.65 -6.97 -6.84
CA THR A 6 19.53 -5.73 -7.61
C THR A 6 20.25 -4.56 -6.92
N LEU A 7 20.03 -4.34 -5.62
CA LEU A 7 20.72 -3.29 -4.85
C LEU A 7 22.24 -3.47 -4.87
N LYS A 8 22.71 -4.71 -4.65
CA LYS A 8 24.14 -5.04 -4.67
C LYS A 8 24.76 -4.82 -6.05
N SER A 9 24.10 -5.29 -7.11
CA SER A 9 24.59 -5.10 -8.49
C SER A 9 24.63 -3.64 -8.92
N ALA A 10 23.75 -2.82 -8.34
CA ALA A 10 23.70 -1.40 -8.58
C ALA A 10 24.65 -0.57 -7.69
N GLY A 11 25.46 -1.23 -6.86
CA GLY A 11 26.57 -0.60 -6.14
C GLY A 11 26.26 -0.14 -4.72
N VAL A 12 25.08 -0.45 -4.16
CA VAL A 12 24.77 -0.16 -2.76
C VAL A 12 25.67 -1.00 -1.84
N ARG A 13 26.26 -0.34 -0.84
CA ARG A 13 27.24 -0.90 0.10
C ARG A 13 26.68 -0.95 1.51
N ALA A 14 27.36 -1.70 2.37
CA ALA A 14 27.07 -1.67 3.79
C ALA A 14 27.28 -0.26 4.35
N GLY A 15 26.34 0.21 5.19
CA GLY A 15 26.31 1.56 5.73
C GLY A 15 25.55 2.59 4.88
N ASP A 16 25.31 2.33 3.59
CA ASP A 16 24.54 3.25 2.75
C ASP A 16 23.08 3.33 3.22
N GLU A 17 22.47 4.51 3.11
CA GLU A 17 21.04 4.68 3.35
C GLU A 17 20.23 4.30 2.10
N VAL A 18 19.15 3.54 2.31
CA VAL A 18 18.18 3.19 1.27
C VAL A 18 16.78 3.59 1.72
N VAL A 19 16.15 4.50 0.99
CA VAL A 19 14.78 4.93 1.28
C VAL A 19 13.79 3.84 0.84
N VAL A 20 12.90 3.44 1.74
CA VAL A 20 11.94 2.35 1.53
C VAL A 20 10.54 2.72 2.06
N PRO A 21 9.45 2.12 1.54
CA PRO A 21 8.11 2.35 2.05
C PRO A 21 7.91 1.77 3.44
N ALA A 22 7.07 2.43 4.21
CA ALA A 22 6.71 2.01 5.56
C ALA A 22 5.40 1.23 5.67
N TYR A 23 4.60 1.19 4.60
CA TYR A 23 3.31 0.52 4.56
C TYR A 23 3.39 -0.73 3.66
N GLY A 24 3.54 -1.91 4.27
CA GLY A 24 3.68 -3.21 3.58
C GLY A 24 5.09 -3.48 3.04
N SER A 25 5.27 -4.60 2.33
CA SER A 25 6.53 -5.01 1.68
C SER A 25 7.78 -5.03 2.59
N ALA A 26 7.65 -5.60 3.79
CA ALA A 26 8.74 -5.71 4.76
C ALA A 26 9.97 -6.46 4.22
N GLU A 27 9.79 -7.30 3.20
CA GLU A 27 10.86 -7.97 2.46
C GLU A 27 11.87 -6.99 1.84
N VAL A 28 11.43 -5.82 1.39
CA VAL A 28 12.31 -4.78 0.82
C VAL A 28 13.21 -4.22 1.91
N ALA A 29 12.64 -3.81 3.05
CA ALA A 29 13.43 -3.30 4.17
C ALA A 29 14.36 -4.37 4.76
N ARG A 30 13.94 -5.64 4.79
CA ARG A 30 14.80 -6.77 5.20
C ARG A 30 15.95 -6.99 4.23
N ALA A 31 15.73 -6.86 2.93
CA ALA A 31 16.78 -6.96 1.92
C ALA A 31 17.85 -5.88 2.11
N VAL A 32 17.45 -4.66 2.45
CA VAL A 32 18.38 -3.56 2.78
C VAL A 32 19.23 -3.93 4.01
N VAL A 33 18.60 -4.42 5.08
CA VAL A 33 19.33 -4.86 6.28
C VAL A 33 20.26 -6.04 6.01
N GLU A 34 19.82 -7.02 5.20
CA GLU A 34 20.63 -8.18 4.80
C GLU A 34 21.90 -7.76 4.04
N LEU A 35 21.82 -6.69 3.25
CA LEU A 35 22.96 -6.11 2.54
C LEU A 35 23.94 -5.36 3.49
N GLY A 36 23.55 -5.14 4.75
CA GLY A 36 24.28 -4.31 5.70
C GLY A 36 24.05 -2.81 5.50
N ALA A 37 23.10 -2.42 4.65
CA ALA A 37 22.67 -1.05 4.43
C ALA A 37 21.63 -0.63 5.49
N VAL A 38 21.32 0.67 5.53
CA VAL A 38 20.42 1.27 6.52
C VAL A 38 19.07 1.60 5.86
N PRO A 39 17.96 0.94 6.24
CA PRO A 39 16.64 1.33 5.74
C PRO A 39 16.22 2.66 6.37
N VAL A 40 15.88 3.63 5.51
CA VAL A 40 15.27 4.91 5.89
C VAL A 40 13.82 4.88 5.44
N PHE A 41 12.88 5.04 6.36
CA PHE A 41 11.46 4.92 6.05
C PHE A 41 10.90 6.29 5.65
N ALA A 42 10.25 6.36 4.50
CA ALA A 42 9.45 7.51 4.09
C ALA A 42 7.95 7.15 4.09
N ASP A 43 7.12 8.18 4.28
CA ASP A 43 5.67 8.03 4.34
C ASP A 43 5.07 7.67 2.96
N VAL A 44 3.80 7.28 2.97
CA VAL A 44 3.05 6.93 1.76
C VAL A 44 2.04 8.00 1.41
N ASP A 45 1.72 8.09 0.12
CA ASP A 45 0.63 8.93 -0.36
C ASP A 45 -0.71 8.37 0.14
N ALA A 46 -1.60 9.27 0.56
CA ALA A 46 -2.82 8.92 1.28
C ALA A 46 -3.83 8.15 0.41
N ASP A 47 -3.75 8.25 -0.91
CA ASP A 47 -4.71 7.63 -1.82
C ASP A 47 -4.13 6.45 -2.58
N SER A 48 -2.90 6.55 -3.06
CA SER A 48 -2.22 5.48 -3.80
C SER A 48 -1.58 4.43 -2.90
N TYR A 49 -1.24 4.78 -1.64
CA TYR A 49 -0.46 3.96 -0.72
C TYR A 49 0.95 3.59 -1.23
N CYS A 50 1.36 4.16 -2.36
CA CYS A 50 2.73 4.14 -2.84
C CYS A 50 3.57 5.14 -2.04
N LEU A 51 4.89 5.03 -2.15
CA LEU A 51 5.83 5.95 -1.52
C LEU A 51 5.52 7.40 -1.93
N ASP A 52 5.39 8.31 -0.95
CA ASP A 52 5.10 9.72 -1.23
C ASP A 52 6.37 10.46 -1.71
N PRO A 53 6.32 11.06 -2.91
CA PRO A 53 7.32 11.99 -3.39
C PRO A 53 7.90 12.98 -2.37
N ALA A 54 7.03 13.70 -1.65
CA ALA A 54 7.46 14.73 -0.74
C ALA A 54 8.19 14.11 0.47
N ALA A 55 7.61 13.05 1.04
CA ALA A 55 8.19 12.35 2.18
C ALA A 55 9.57 11.74 1.88
N VAL A 56 9.84 11.33 0.64
CA VAL A 56 11.19 10.88 0.26
C VAL A 56 12.16 12.05 0.23
N ALA A 57 11.78 13.17 -0.38
CA ALA A 57 12.65 14.34 -0.45
C ALA A 57 13.04 14.84 0.95
N ASP A 58 12.15 14.72 1.93
CA ASP A 58 12.38 15.12 3.33
C ASP A 58 13.41 14.25 4.07
N VAL A 59 13.63 12.99 3.62
CA VAL A 59 14.53 12.05 4.29
C VAL A 59 15.82 11.76 3.53
N VAL A 60 15.95 12.26 2.30
CA VAL A 60 17.18 12.10 1.50
C VAL A 60 18.32 12.90 2.14
N THR A 61 19.44 12.22 2.34
CA THR A 61 20.68 12.80 2.87
C THR A 61 21.84 12.56 1.91
N THR A 62 23.02 13.07 2.25
CA THR A 62 24.26 12.76 1.52
C THR A 62 24.70 11.29 1.64
N GLN A 63 24.14 10.53 2.59
CA GLN A 63 24.40 9.09 2.76
C GLN A 63 23.41 8.22 1.99
N THR A 64 22.34 8.82 1.44
CA THR A 64 21.36 8.09 0.65
C THR A 64 21.97 7.65 -0.67
N ALA A 65 21.97 6.34 -0.91
CA ALA A 65 22.48 5.74 -2.13
C ALA A 65 21.35 5.27 -3.05
N ALA A 66 20.18 4.94 -2.49
CA ALA A 66 19.07 4.39 -3.26
C ALA A 66 17.68 4.71 -2.69
N VAL A 67 16.68 4.65 -3.55
CA VAL A 67 15.26 4.65 -3.22
C VAL A 67 14.62 3.41 -3.85
N VAL A 68 13.88 2.64 -3.05
CA VAL A 68 13.07 1.52 -3.53
C VAL A 68 11.60 1.87 -3.36
N ALA A 69 10.91 2.14 -4.47
CA ALA A 69 9.47 2.28 -4.51
C ALA A 69 8.80 0.94 -4.83
N VAL A 70 7.60 0.73 -4.31
CA VAL A 70 6.82 -0.48 -4.55
C VAL A 70 5.46 -0.10 -5.12
N ASN A 71 5.07 -0.72 -6.23
CA ASN A 71 3.71 -0.65 -6.76
C ASN A 71 2.77 -1.34 -5.77
N ARG A 72 1.79 -0.62 -5.23
CA ARG A 72 0.98 -1.08 -4.10
C ARG A 72 -0.44 -1.39 -4.55
N PHE A 73 -0.95 -2.59 -4.24
CA PHE A 73 -2.31 -3.06 -4.54
C PHE A 73 -2.68 -3.03 -6.02
N GLY A 74 -1.67 -3.10 -6.90
CA GLY A 74 -1.83 -2.92 -8.34
C GLY A 74 -1.84 -1.46 -8.82
N ARG A 75 -1.60 -0.50 -7.91
CA ARG A 75 -1.35 0.91 -8.21
C ARG A 75 0.14 1.11 -8.51
N ARG A 76 0.45 1.79 -9.60
CA ARG A 76 1.83 2.13 -9.93
C ARG A 76 2.31 3.29 -9.06
N ALA A 77 3.52 3.18 -8.52
CA ALA A 77 4.22 4.31 -7.92
C ALA A 77 4.58 5.34 -9.01
N ASP A 78 4.72 6.62 -8.63
CA ASP A 78 5.01 7.70 -9.58
C ASP A 78 6.44 7.60 -10.11
N ALA A 79 6.62 6.79 -11.16
CA ALA A 79 7.92 6.56 -11.77
C ALA A 79 8.48 7.79 -12.50
N GLY A 80 7.67 8.83 -12.76
CA GLY A 80 8.17 10.09 -13.31
C GLY A 80 8.96 10.84 -12.24
N TRP A 81 8.30 11.09 -11.11
CA TRP A 81 8.92 11.75 -9.98
C TRP A 81 10.08 10.96 -9.38
N ILE A 82 9.95 9.64 -9.21
CA ILE A 82 11.03 8.84 -8.59
C ILE A 82 12.32 8.96 -9.41
N ARG A 83 12.22 8.95 -10.75
CA ARG A 83 13.38 9.11 -11.64
C ARG A 83 13.99 10.51 -11.54
N GLU A 84 13.16 11.54 -11.42
CA GLU A 84 13.63 12.92 -11.28
C GLU A 84 14.43 13.12 -9.98
N VAL A 85 13.95 12.58 -8.86
CA VAL A 85 14.70 12.62 -7.59
C VAL A 85 15.98 11.79 -7.66
N GLY A 86 15.92 10.62 -8.30
CA GLY A 86 17.13 9.85 -8.60
C GLY A 86 18.19 10.64 -9.35
N GLN A 87 17.79 11.36 -10.40
CA GLN A 87 18.70 12.19 -11.20
C GLN A 87 19.25 13.39 -10.42
N ARG A 88 18.41 14.10 -9.67
CA ARG A 88 18.81 15.30 -8.92
C ARG A 88 19.81 14.99 -7.80
N HIS A 89 19.65 13.85 -7.15
CA HIS A 89 20.44 13.47 -5.97
C HIS A 89 21.46 12.35 -6.24
N GLY A 90 21.57 11.88 -7.48
CA GLY A 90 22.47 10.77 -7.84
C GLY A 90 22.08 9.43 -7.22
N LEU A 91 20.78 9.23 -6.91
CA LEU A 91 20.28 8.03 -6.24
C LEU A 91 19.94 6.94 -7.26
N LEU A 92 20.26 5.70 -6.89
CA LEU A 92 19.69 4.54 -7.56
C LEU A 92 18.18 4.47 -7.29
N VAL A 93 17.39 4.29 -8.35
CA VAL A 93 15.94 4.18 -8.26
C VAL A 93 15.50 2.78 -8.68
N LEU A 94 14.84 2.07 -7.76
CA LEU A 94 14.21 0.79 -8.03
C LEU A 94 12.70 0.91 -7.88
N VAL A 95 11.95 0.34 -8.82
CA VAL A 95 10.50 0.18 -8.71
C VAL A 95 10.20 -1.31 -8.77
N GLU A 96 9.62 -1.84 -7.70
CA GLU A 96 9.25 -3.25 -7.57
C GLU A 96 7.74 -3.43 -7.55
N ASP A 97 7.27 -4.62 -7.93
CA ASP A 97 5.87 -5.03 -7.78
C ASP A 97 5.69 -5.82 -6.48
N GLU A 98 4.48 -5.78 -5.91
CA GLU A 98 4.14 -6.67 -4.80
C GLU A 98 4.23 -8.15 -5.22
N PRO A 99 4.66 -9.05 -4.31
CA PRO A 99 4.63 -10.48 -4.58
C PRO A 99 3.22 -10.97 -4.95
N GLY A 100 3.13 -11.75 -6.03
CA GLY A 100 1.86 -12.34 -6.48
C GLY A 100 1.04 -11.47 -7.43
N ALA A 101 1.62 -10.39 -7.96
CA ALA A 101 1.00 -9.62 -9.06
C ALA A 101 0.67 -10.53 -10.25
N ASP A 102 -0.61 -10.54 -10.64
CA ASP A 102 -1.11 -11.31 -11.79
C ASP A 102 -1.75 -10.37 -12.82
N PRO A 103 -1.09 -10.12 -13.97
CA PRO A 103 -1.62 -9.25 -15.00
C PRO A 103 -2.79 -9.87 -15.79
N ALA A 104 -2.93 -11.20 -15.84
CA ALA A 104 -3.89 -11.87 -16.71
C ALA A 104 -5.37 -11.58 -16.34
N GLY A 105 -5.64 -11.28 -15.06
CA GLY A 105 -6.99 -10.93 -14.57
C GLY A 105 -7.31 -9.43 -14.50
N ALA A 106 -6.40 -8.54 -14.93
CA ALA A 106 -6.50 -7.11 -14.62
C ALA A 106 -7.73 -6.43 -15.24
N ASP A 107 -8.13 -6.79 -16.46
CA ASP A 107 -9.32 -6.21 -17.12
C ASP A 107 -10.61 -6.52 -16.39
N LEU A 108 -10.80 -7.77 -15.98
CA LEU A 108 -11.98 -8.19 -15.22
C LEU A 108 -12.00 -7.54 -13.83
N ARG A 109 -10.84 -7.48 -13.15
CA ARG A 109 -10.74 -6.76 -11.87
C ARG A 109 -11.07 -5.27 -12.01
N ARG A 110 -10.63 -4.61 -13.08
CA ARG A 110 -11.02 -3.22 -13.39
C ARG A 110 -12.52 -3.07 -13.61
N ALA A 111 -13.16 -3.98 -14.34
CA ALA A 111 -14.61 -3.95 -14.55
C ALA A 111 -15.40 -4.13 -13.23
N HIS A 112 -14.91 -5.01 -12.35
CA HIS A 112 -15.46 -5.19 -11.01
C HIS A 112 -15.23 -3.96 -10.13
N ALA A 113 -14.03 -3.39 -10.14
CA ALA A 113 -13.71 -2.15 -9.44
C ALA A 113 -14.65 -1.01 -9.87
N ALA A 114 -14.81 -0.77 -11.17
CA ALA A 114 -15.72 0.25 -11.69
C ALA A 114 -17.19 0.02 -11.26
N TYR A 115 -17.63 -1.24 -11.15
CA TYR A 115 -18.96 -1.55 -10.63
C TYR A 115 -19.12 -1.15 -9.16
N LEU A 116 -18.09 -1.41 -8.34
CA LEU A 116 -18.05 -1.09 -6.92
C LEU A 116 -17.90 0.41 -6.68
N ASP A 117 -17.01 1.08 -7.42
CA ASP A 117 -16.76 2.53 -7.35
C ASP A 117 -18.06 3.32 -7.53
N GLY A 118 -18.90 2.90 -8.48
CA GLY A 118 -20.18 3.56 -8.75
C GLY A 118 -21.32 3.21 -7.77
N ARG A 119 -21.09 2.38 -6.74
CA ARG A 119 -22.17 1.85 -5.87
C ARG A 119 -21.84 1.81 -4.38
N LEU A 120 -20.57 1.76 -4.01
CA LEU A 120 -20.16 1.83 -2.61
C LEU A 120 -20.31 3.26 -2.10
N ASN A 121 -21.00 3.40 -0.97
CA ASN A 121 -21.14 4.67 -0.25
C ASN A 121 -20.89 4.51 1.26
N GLY A 122 -20.75 3.29 1.76
CA GLY A 122 -20.43 3.01 3.16
C GLY A 122 -18.94 2.97 3.50
N VAL A 123 -18.08 3.13 2.50
CA VAL A 123 -16.61 3.14 2.62
C VAL A 123 -16.03 4.09 1.57
N ARG A 124 -14.83 4.61 1.79
CA ARG A 124 -14.11 5.37 0.77
C ARG A 124 -13.43 4.39 -0.19
N THR A 125 -13.78 4.48 -1.46
CA THR A 125 -13.22 3.62 -2.52
C THR A 125 -11.80 4.05 -2.89
N PRO A 126 -10.97 3.16 -3.47
CA PRO A 126 -9.70 3.58 -4.06
C PRO A 126 -9.93 4.65 -5.13
N THR A 127 -9.06 5.66 -5.20
CA THR A 127 -9.10 6.67 -6.27
C THR A 127 -8.78 5.99 -7.61
N PRO A 128 -9.66 6.03 -8.63
CA PRO A 128 -9.37 5.43 -9.93
C PRO A 128 -8.12 6.03 -10.55
N ALA A 129 -7.31 5.20 -11.22
CA ALA A 129 -6.13 5.66 -11.95
C ALA A 129 -5.80 4.81 -13.17
N ALA A 130 -5.19 5.46 -14.16
CA ALA A 130 -4.72 4.80 -15.36
C ALA A 130 -3.73 3.67 -15.00
N GLY A 131 -3.96 2.49 -15.58
CA GLY A 131 -3.08 1.33 -15.37
C GLY A 131 -3.24 0.61 -14.03
N HIS A 132 -4.20 1.00 -13.17
CA HIS A 132 -4.49 0.25 -11.94
C HIS A 132 -4.93 -1.19 -12.25
N THR A 133 -4.25 -2.19 -11.70
CA THR A 133 -4.55 -3.62 -11.93
C THR A 133 -5.50 -4.21 -10.89
N TYR A 134 -5.70 -3.49 -9.79
CA TYR A 134 -6.61 -3.86 -8.68
C TYR A 134 -6.32 -5.27 -8.16
N GLU A 135 -5.04 -5.59 -7.98
CA GLU A 135 -4.61 -6.82 -7.31
C GLU A 135 -5.24 -6.93 -5.91
N GLN A 136 -5.42 -5.79 -5.25
CA GLN A 136 -6.31 -5.67 -4.10
C GLN A 136 -7.20 -4.44 -4.28
N TYR A 137 -8.50 -4.58 -3.98
CA TYR A 137 -9.42 -3.45 -3.93
C TYR A 137 -9.50 -2.95 -2.49
N VAL A 138 -8.68 -1.94 -2.18
CA VAL A 138 -8.49 -1.44 -0.81
C VAL A 138 -9.33 -0.20 -0.55
N VAL A 139 -10.32 -0.35 0.31
CA VAL A 139 -11.18 0.75 0.77
C VAL A 139 -10.67 1.30 2.09
N ARG A 140 -11.06 2.53 2.44
CA ARG A 140 -10.94 3.04 3.81
C ARG A 140 -12.29 2.96 4.52
N VAL A 141 -12.27 2.35 5.70
CA VAL A 141 -13.43 2.27 6.59
C VAL A 141 -13.58 3.63 7.30
N PRO A 142 -14.77 4.23 7.30
CA PRO A 142 -15.03 5.47 8.04
C PRO A 142 -14.92 5.27 9.56
N GLY A 143 -14.83 6.37 10.30
CA GLY A 143 -14.66 6.37 11.76
C GLY A 143 -13.24 6.73 12.17
N ASN A 144 -12.83 6.29 13.36
CA ASN A 144 -11.59 6.71 14.02
C ASN A 144 -10.45 5.69 13.85
N GLY A 145 -10.43 4.95 12.73
CA GLY A 145 -9.45 3.89 12.50
C GLY A 145 -9.74 2.63 13.33
N ARG A 146 -8.78 2.14 14.11
CA ARG A 146 -9.03 1.05 15.08
C ARG A 146 -9.69 1.63 16.34
N PRO A 147 -10.78 1.04 16.87
CA PRO A 147 -11.28 -0.33 16.61
C PRO A 147 -12.36 -0.44 15.51
N ASP A 148 -12.83 0.67 14.95
CA ASP A 148 -13.96 0.70 14.01
C ASP A 148 -13.73 -0.15 12.76
N ARG A 149 -12.53 -0.06 12.17
CA ARG A 149 -12.12 -0.90 11.03
C ARG A 149 -12.25 -2.39 11.35
N ASP A 150 -11.81 -2.81 12.54
CA ASP A 150 -11.83 -4.21 12.94
C ASP A 150 -13.27 -4.70 13.20
N ALA A 151 -14.11 -3.86 13.79
CA ALA A 151 -15.53 -4.13 13.97
C ALA A 151 -16.27 -4.23 12.62
N PHE A 152 -15.97 -3.34 11.68
CA PHE A 152 -16.49 -3.37 10.32
C PHE A 152 -16.08 -4.67 9.61
N ALA A 153 -14.80 -5.02 9.66
CA ALA A 153 -14.28 -6.25 9.05
C ALA A 153 -14.91 -7.51 9.64
N ARG A 154 -15.06 -7.61 10.97
CA ARG A 154 -15.75 -8.74 11.63
C ARG A 154 -17.19 -8.87 11.14
N THR A 155 -17.92 -7.77 11.09
CA THR A 155 -19.33 -7.76 10.67
C THR A 155 -19.48 -8.10 9.19
N LEU A 156 -18.59 -7.60 8.34
CA LEU A 156 -18.58 -7.88 6.91
C LEU A 156 -18.29 -9.37 6.63
N ARG A 157 -17.35 -9.98 7.38
CA ARG A 157 -17.09 -11.43 7.33
C ARG A 157 -18.27 -12.26 7.82
N ALA A 158 -18.94 -11.84 8.89
CA ALA A 158 -20.15 -12.52 9.37
C ALA A 158 -21.29 -12.48 8.33
N LYS A 159 -21.32 -11.46 7.47
CA LYS A 159 -22.22 -11.38 6.30
C LYS A 159 -21.71 -12.18 5.09
N GLY A 160 -20.60 -12.90 5.21
CA GLY A 160 -20.03 -13.76 4.18
C GLY A 160 -19.36 -12.99 3.04
N VAL A 161 -18.68 -11.88 3.36
CA VAL A 161 -17.76 -11.16 2.47
C VAL A 161 -16.35 -11.33 3.02
N ALA A 162 -15.48 -12.00 2.25
CA ALA A 162 -14.15 -12.41 2.69
C ALA A 162 -13.11 -11.28 2.67
N CYS A 163 -13.34 -10.21 3.44
CA CYS A 163 -12.42 -9.08 3.53
C CYS A 163 -11.22 -9.36 4.44
N ARG A 164 -10.10 -8.65 4.22
CA ARG A 164 -8.88 -8.75 5.04
C ARG A 164 -8.24 -7.39 5.31
N VAL A 165 -7.49 -7.30 6.39
CA VAL A 165 -6.60 -6.15 6.64
C VAL A 165 -5.35 -6.36 5.79
N PRO A 166 -5.02 -5.47 4.84
CA PRO A 166 -3.91 -5.70 3.92
C PRO A 166 -2.54 -5.55 4.58
N VAL A 167 -2.39 -4.64 5.54
CA VAL A 167 -1.15 -4.40 6.30
C VAL A 167 -1.51 -4.23 7.78
N LEU A 168 -0.90 -5.05 8.65
CA LEU A 168 -1.25 -5.12 10.07
C LEU A 168 -0.55 -4.07 10.94
N ALA A 169 0.66 -3.67 10.54
CA ALA A 169 1.49 -2.71 11.24
C ALA A 169 2.46 -2.04 10.26
N PRO A 170 2.89 -0.80 10.54
CA PRO A 170 4.01 -0.19 9.83
C PRO A 170 5.26 -1.06 9.90
N VAL A 171 6.04 -1.08 8.82
CA VAL A 171 7.24 -1.91 8.70
C VAL A 171 8.28 -1.54 9.77
N TYR A 172 8.42 -0.25 10.09
CA TYR A 172 9.31 0.24 11.14
C TYR A 172 8.91 -0.12 12.57
N ARG A 173 7.79 -0.84 12.78
CA ARG A 173 7.43 -1.42 14.09
C ARG A 173 7.74 -2.90 14.19
N MET A 174 8.11 -3.55 13.08
CA MET A 174 8.34 -4.98 13.01
C MET A 174 9.68 -5.37 13.68
N PRO A 175 9.78 -6.57 14.28
CA PRO A 175 11.04 -7.08 14.82
C PRO A 175 12.16 -7.06 13.76
N GLY A 176 13.34 -6.59 14.15
CA GLY A 176 14.50 -6.45 13.26
C GLY A 176 14.50 -5.20 12.36
N LEU A 177 13.38 -4.46 12.31
CA LEU A 177 13.23 -3.25 11.48
C LEU A 177 12.84 -2.02 12.30
N ARG A 178 12.85 -2.13 13.64
CA ARG A 178 12.39 -1.06 14.53
C ARG A 178 13.15 0.25 14.29
N ARG A 179 12.41 1.34 14.11
CA ARG A 179 12.94 2.71 14.05
C ARG A 179 12.03 3.64 14.85
N ASP A 180 12.64 4.63 15.47
CA ASP A 180 11.92 5.68 16.18
C ASP A 180 11.50 6.75 15.16
N VAL A 181 10.40 6.47 14.46
CA VAL A 181 9.83 7.32 13.42
C VAL A 181 8.30 7.23 13.50
N PHE A 182 7.64 8.34 13.19
CA PHE A 182 6.19 8.39 13.07
C PHE A 182 5.83 8.92 11.69
N LEU A 183 5.14 8.09 10.91
CA LEU A 183 4.75 8.39 9.53
C LEU A 183 3.22 8.47 9.45
N PRO A 184 2.62 9.67 9.50
CA PRO A 184 1.19 9.85 9.77
C PRO A 184 0.28 9.17 8.74
N GLN A 185 0.61 9.20 7.44
CA GLN A 185 -0.24 8.57 6.42
C GLN A 185 -0.14 7.05 6.48
N THR A 186 1.04 6.51 6.75
CA THR A 186 1.27 5.09 6.99
C THR A 186 0.46 4.58 8.17
N GLU A 187 0.47 5.31 9.29
CA GLU A 187 -0.29 4.94 10.49
C GLU A 187 -1.80 4.94 10.22
N ARG A 188 -2.29 6.01 9.59
CA ARG A 188 -3.69 6.09 9.16
C ARG A 188 -4.07 4.97 8.19
N ALA A 189 -3.20 4.64 7.23
CA ALA A 189 -3.46 3.55 6.30
C ALA A 189 -3.59 2.20 7.02
N VAL A 190 -2.75 1.91 8.02
CA VAL A 190 -2.85 0.69 8.84
C VAL A 190 -4.16 0.63 9.63
N ASP A 191 -4.61 1.77 10.14
CA ASP A 191 -5.79 1.86 11.00
C ASP A 191 -7.12 1.83 10.21
N GLU A 192 -7.15 2.41 9.02
CA GLU A 192 -8.39 2.66 8.29
C GLU A 192 -8.64 1.67 7.13
N THR A 193 -7.60 1.02 6.59
CA THR A 193 -7.76 0.26 5.33
C THR A 193 -8.36 -1.13 5.51
N LEU A 194 -9.11 -1.57 4.50
CA LEU A 194 -9.66 -2.91 4.38
C LEU A 194 -9.63 -3.36 2.92
N ALA A 195 -9.09 -4.53 2.64
CA ALA A 195 -9.12 -5.13 1.31
C ALA A 195 -10.41 -5.94 1.14
N LEU A 196 -11.19 -5.57 0.13
CA LEU A 196 -12.36 -6.31 -0.32
C LEU A 196 -11.97 -7.34 -1.38
N PRO A 197 -12.69 -8.48 -1.47
CA PRO A 197 -12.42 -9.47 -2.51
C PRO A 197 -12.77 -8.90 -3.88
N VAL A 198 -11.78 -8.80 -4.75
CA VAL A 198 -11.94 -8.49 -6.17
C VAL A 198 -11.02 -9.41 -6.97
N HIS A 199 -11.60 -10.32 -7.73
CA HIS A 199 -10.89 -11.23 -8.63
C HIS A 199 -11.68 -11.45 -9.93
N ALA A 200 -11.02 -12.04 -10.93
CA ALA A 200 -11.58 -12.20 -12.27
C ALA A 200 -12.88 -13.03 -12.31
N GLY A 201 -12.97 -14.07 -11.48
CA GLY A 201 -14.12 -14.99 -11.45
C GLY A 201 -15.35 -14.56 -10.64
N MET A 202 -15.45 -13.31 -10.17
CA MET A 202 -16.60 -12.90 -9.35
C MET A 202 -17.89 -12.75 -10.17
N SER A 203 -19.00 -13.18 -9.58
CA SER A 203 -20.34 -12.97 -10.11
C SER A 203 -20.91 -11.60 -9.75
N ARG A 204 -21.86 -11.11 -10.56
CA ARG A 204 -22.65 -9.89 -10.24
C ARG A 204 -23.36 -10.00 -8.89
N ARG A 205 -23.82 -11.19 -8.51
CA ARG A 205 -24.49 -11.45 -7.22
C ARG A 205 -23.54 -11.21 -6.05
N GLU A 206 -22.29 -11.67 -6.15
CA GLU A 206 -21.27 -11.45 -5.12
C GLU A 206 -20.90 -9.97 -4.98
N LEU A 207 -20.71 -9.27 -6.10
CA LEU A 207 -20.44 -7.82 -6.09
C LEU A 207 -21.61 -7.05 -5.46
N HIS A 208 -22.85 -7.38 -5.82
CA HIS A 208 -24.04 -6.74 -5.26
C HIS A 208 -24.18 -7.00 -3.75
N LYS A 209 -23.95 -8.25 -3.32
CA LYS A 209 -23.93 -8.62 -1.89
C LYS A 209 -22.90 -7.78 -1.12
N MET A 210 -21.71 -7.59 -1.70
CA MET A 210 -20.65 -6.79 -1.10
C MET A 210 -21.03 -5.32 -0.97
N VAL A 211 -21.62 -4.74 -2.02
CA VAL A 211 -22.16 -3.37 -1.99
C VAL A 211 -23.18 -3.22 -0.86
N GLY A 212 -24.19 -4.11 -0.82
CA GLY A 212 -25.24 -4.05 0.20
C GLY A 212 -24.68 -4.17 1.62
N ALA A 213 -23.72 -5.08 1.83
CA ALA A 213 -23.09 -5.26 3.14
C ALA A 213 -22.25 -4.05 3.57
N CYS A 214 -21.45 -3.46 2.68
CA CYS A 214 -20.62 -2.29 3.01
C CYS A 214 -21.48 -1.05 3.27
N ASN A 215 -22.47 -0.78 2.41
CA ASN A 215 -23.33 0.40 2.52
C ASN A 215 -24.18 0.37 3.79
N ALA A 216 -24.70 -0.81 4.18
CA ALA A 216 -25.46 -0.96 5.42
C ALA A 216 -24.62 -0.68 6.68
N LEU A 217 -23.31 -0.96 6.64
CA LEU A 217 -22.41 -0.74 7.77
C LEU A 217 -21.87 0.69 7.84
N GLY A 218 -21.56 1.30 6.69
CA GLY A 218 -21.02 2.66 6.68
C GLY A 218 -21.99 3.72 7.21
N GLY A 219 -23.30 3.51 7.07
CA GLY A 219 -24.30 4.37 7.70
C GLY A 219 -24.26 4.38 9.24
N LEU A 220 -23.56 3.42 9.87
CA LEU A 220 -23.44 3.29 11.32
C LEU A 220 -22.16 3.92 11.88
N LEU A 221 -21.18 4.22 11.02
CA LEU A 221 -19.89 4.78 11.40
C LEU A 221 -19.82 6.22 10.89
N GLN A 222 -20.23 7.17 11.72
CA GLN A 222 -20.02 8.59 11.45
C GLN A 222 -18.60 8.98 11.89
N PRO A 223 -17.89 9.88 11.16
CA PRO A 223 -16.68 10.49 11.68
C PRO A 223 -17.02 11.20 12.99
N ALA A 224 -16.26 10.95 14.06
CA ALA A 224 -16.30 11.85 15.21
C ALA A 224 -15.58 13.13 14.75
N PHE A 225 -16.35 14.20 14.54
CA PHE A 225 -15.79 15.54 14.34
C PHE A 225 -15.02 15.98 15.59
#